data_AF-A0A521WMG3-F1
#
_entry.id   AF-A0A521WMG3-F1
#
_cell.length_a   1.000
_cell.length_b   1.000
_cell.length_c   1.000
_cell.angle_alpha   90.00
_cell.angle_beta   90.00
_cell.angle_gamma   90.00
#
_symmetry.space_group_name_H-M   'P 1'
#
loop_
_entity.id
_entity.type
_entity.pdbx_description
1 polymer ?
#
loop_
_entity_poly.entity_id
_entity_poly.type
_entity_poly.pdbx_seq_one_letter_code
_entity_poly.pdbx_strand_id
1 'polypeptide(L)'
;MSPISTYIPELKLDLIQTLAIACFMYFVGILLRRRIGILERLNIPSAVIGGLLFAAMNLVLHDRFLNIKFETATQPLFMVLFFTTIGMGASLPLLKKGGVQVVIFLVMSTVFCFVQNFLGMGISSLFGVSQLLGIVAGSVTLVGGPAT
;
A
#
# COMPACT_ATOMS: atom_id res chain seq x y z
N MET A 1 33.75 -21.66 -12.70
CA MET A 1 33.68 -21.45 -11.23
C MET A 1 32.25 -21.78 -10.82
N SER A 2 32.06 -22.88 -10.10
CA SER A 2 30.77 -23.51 -9.79
C SER A 2 29.82 -22.59 -9.00
N PRO A 3 28.52 -22.53 -9.33
CA PRO A 3 27.55 -21.79 -8.53
C PRO A 3 27.35 -22.55 -7.21
N ILE A 4 27.65 -21.88 -6.09
CA ILE A 4 27.28 -22.35 -4.77
C ILE A 4 25.74 -22.35 -4.75
N SER A 5 25.15 -23.54 -4.85
CA SER A 5 23.71 -23.74 -4.68
C SER A 5 23.37 -23.52 -3.21
N THR A 6 23.15 -22.26 -2.83
CA THR A 6 22.60 -21.90 -1.52
C THR A 6 21.16 -22.40 -1.47
N TYR A 7 20.92 -23.55 -0.83
CA TYR A 7 19.56 -24.04 -0.55
C TYR A 7 18.94 -23.13 0.51
N ILE A 8 18.35 -22.02 0.06
CA ILE A 8 17.60 -21.12 0.94
C ILE A 8 16.25 -21.79 1.24
N PRO A 9 15.94 -22.08 2.51
CA PRO A 9 14.68 -22.71 2.87
C PRO A 9 13.51 -21.80 2.50
N GLU A 10 12.45 -22.41 1.98
CA GLU A 10 11.19 -21.73 1.64
C GLU A 10 10.12 -22.10 2.66
N LEU A 11 9.62 -21.12 3.40
CA LEU A 11 8.51 -21.30 4.33
C LEU A 11 7.21 -20.87 3.66
N LYS A 12 6.36 -21.84 3.34
CA LYS A 12 5.01 -21.60 2.83
C LYS A 12 4.05 -21.47 4.01
N LEU A 13 3.41 -20.31 4.10
CA LEU A 13 2.40 -20.04 5.09
C LEU A 13 1.03 -20.32 4.52
N ASP A 14 0.24 -21.11 5.24
CA ASP A 14 -1.16 -21.31 4.90
C ASP A 14 -1.98 -20.02 5.14
N LEU A 15 -3.21 -19.98 4.64
CA LEU A 15 -4.13 -18.85 4.74
C LEU A 15 -4.27 -18.35 6.19
N ILE A 16 -4.50 -19.26 7.13
CA ILE A 16 -4.71 -18.92 8.56
C ILE A 16 -3.44 -18.30 9.15
N GLN A 17 -2.27 -18.84 8.81
CA GLN A 17 -0.98 -18.34 9.30
C GLN A 17 -0.65 -16.97 8.72
N THR A 18 -0.89 -16.79 7.42
CA THR A 18 -0.73 -15.50 6.73
C THR A 18 -1.60 -14.43 7.37
N LEU A 19 -2.88 -14.73 7.62
CA LEU A 19 -3.80 -13.81 8.28
C LEU A 19 -3.41 -13.53 9.73
N ALA A 20 -2.96 -14.56 10.48
CA ALA A 20 -2.49 -14.40 11.85
C ALA A 20 -1.29 -13.44 11.93
N ILE A 21 -0.32 -13.56 11.02
CA ILE A 21 0.82 -12.65 10.92
C ILE A 21 0.36 -11.24 10.56
N ALA A 22 -0.57 -11.09 9.61
CA ALA A 22 -1.13 -9.79 9.23
C ALA A 22 -1.79 -9.09 10.44
N CYS A 23 -2.64 -9.81 11.19
CA CYS A 23 -3.27 -9.31 12.41
C CYS A 23 -2.24 -8.97 13.49
N PHE A 24 -1.25 -9.84 13.71
CA PHE A 24 -0.19 -9.61 14.69
C PHE A 24 0.61 -8.35 14.35
N MET A 25 1.03 -8.19 13.09
CA MET A 25 1.73 -6.99 12.62
C MET A 25 0.87 -5.73 12.75
N TYR A 26 -0.45 -5.82 12.53
CA TYR A 26 -1.36 -4.69 12.78
C TYR A 26 -1.36 -4.25 14.25
N PHE A 27 -1.41 -5.18 15.21
CA PHE A 27 -1.32 -4.85 16.64
C PHE A 27 0.04 -4.27 17.03
N VAL A 28 1.13 -4.80 16.46
CA VAL A 28 2.47 -4.19 16.59
C VAL A 28 2.45 -2.75 16.06
N GLY A 29 1.84 -2.51 14.91
CA GLY A 29 1.67 -1.18 14.34
C GLY A 29 0.89 -0.22 15.25
N ILE A 30 -0.16 -0.70 15.94
CA ILE A 30 -0.88 0.10 16.95
C ILE A 30 0.05 0.48 18.10
N LEU A 31 0.84 -0.47 18.60
CA LEU A 31 1.76 -0.22 19.71
C LEU A 31 2.84 0.80 19.32
N LEU A 32 3.44 0.64 18.13
CA LEU A 32 4.44 1.58 17.61
C LEU A 32 3.86 2.97 17.40
N ARG A 33 2.66 3.08 16.81
CA ARG A 33 1.98 4.37 16.61
C ARG A 33 1.79 5.12 17.92
N ARG A 34 1.40 4.42 18.99
CA ARG A 34 1.19 5.02 20.32
C ARG A 34 2.49 5.40 21.04
N ARG A 35 3.60 4.71 20.74
CA ARG A 35 4.90 4.97 21.38
C ARG A 35 5.68 6.07 20.68
N ILE A 36 5.55 6.19 19.37
CA ILE A 36 6.30 7.14 18.56
C ILE A 36 5.35 8.26 18.13
N GLY A 37 5.31 9.36 18.90
CA GLY A 37 4.40 10.49 18.65
C GLY A 37 4.52 11.13 17.26
N ILE A 38 5.66 10.95 16.57
CA ILE A 38 5.84 11.40 15.17
C ILE A 38 4.90 10.63 14.22
N LEU A 39 4.76 9.31 14.38
CA LEU A 39 3.91 8.48 13.52
C LEU A 39 2.44 8.87 13.66
N GLU A 40 2.02 9.21 14.88
CA GLU A 40 0.69 9.74 15.16
C GLU A 40 0.50 11.14 14.57
N ARG A 41 1.48 12.04 14.73
CA ARG A 41 1.44 13.40 14.19
C ARG A 41 1.37 13.45 12.66
N LEU A 42 2.00 12.48 11.98
CA LEU A 42 1.96 12.31 10.53
C LEU A 42 0.71 11.57 10.03
N ASN A 43 -0.21 11.18 10.92
CA ASN A 43 -1.43 10.42 10.60
C ASN A 43 -1.16 9.10 9.85
N ILE A 44 -0.02 8.44 10.10
CA ILE A 44 0.30 7.17 9.45
C ILE A 44 -0.59 6.07 10.04
N PRO A 45 -1.38 5.34 9.23
CA PRO A 45 -2.25 4.27 9.73
C PRO A 45 -1.45 3.14 10.38
N SER A 46 -1.99 2.54 11.44
CA SER A 46 -1.35 1.43 12.16
C SER A 46 -1.04 0.22 11.25
N ALA A 47 -1.93 -0.07 10.30
CA ALA A 47 -1.73 -1.14 9.32
C ALA A 47 -0.49 -0.91 8.43
N VAL A 48 -0.24 0.34 8.02
CA VAL A 48 0.94 0.70 7.21
C VAL A 48 2.21 0.57 8.03
N ILE A 49 2.20 1.01 9.30
CA ILE A 49 3.36 0.90 10.20
C ILE A 49 3.76 -0.56 10.39
N GLY A 50 2.78 -1.42 10.72
CA GLY A 50 3.00 -2.86 10.87
C GLY A 50 3.46 -3.53 9.59
N GLY A 51 2.82 -3.21 8.46
CA GLY A 51 3.18 -3.75 7.15
C GLY A 51 4.57 -3.33 6.69
N LEU A 52 4.97 -2.07 6.89
CA LEU A 52 6.30 -1.59 6.52
C LEU A 52 7.39 -2.23 7.39
N LEU A 53 7.12 -2.40 8.69
CA LEU A 53 8.02 -3.13 9.58
C LEU A 53 8.22 -4.57 9.12
N PHE A 54 7.12 -5.25 8.79
CA PHE A 54 7.16 -6.62 8.27
C PHE A 54 7.89 -6.70 6.92
N ALA A 55 7.63 -5.77 6.00
CA ALA A 55 8.30 -5.70 4.71
C ALA A 55 9.81 -5.48 4.86
N ALA A 56 10.23 -4.61 5.78
CA ALA A 56 11.64 -4.38 6.08
C ALA A 56 12.31 -5.64 6.66
N MET A 57 11.64 -6.35 7.58
CA MET A 57 12.12 -7.64 8.09
C MET A 57 12.24 -8.65 6.95
N ASN A 58 11.19 -8.83 6.16
CA ASN A 58 11.19 -9.77 5.03
C ASN A 58 12.28 -9.44 4.01
N LEU A 59 12.54 -8.17 3.72
CA LEU A 59 13.61 -7.73 2.82
C LEU A 59 15.01 -8.13 3.33
N VAL A 60 15.24 -8.08 4.63
CA VAL A 60 16.51 -8.52 5.23
C VAL A 60 16.65 -10.04 5.18
N LEU A 61 15.55 -10.78 5.28
CA LEU A 61 15.53 -12.25 5.24
C LEU A 61 15.63 -12.80 3.80
N HIS A 62 15.03 -12.09 2.85
CA HIS A 62 14.88 -12.51 1.46
C HIS A 62 16.23 -12.78 0.80
N ASP A 63 16.34 -13.95 0.16
CA ASP A 63 17.52 -14.45 -0.54
C ASP A 63 18.82 -14.56 0.29
N ARG A 64 18.74 -14.41 1.61
CA ARG A 64 19.86 -14.56 2.55
C ARG A 64 19.67 -15.72 3.50
N PHE A 65 18.49 -15.78 4.13
CA PHE A 65 18.22 -16.72 5.23
C PHE A 65 16.96 -17.54 5.00
N LEU A 66 15.86 -16.91 4.57
CA LEU A 66 14.56 -17.55 4.48
C LEU A 66 13.69 -16.82 3.46
N ASN A 67 13.07 -17.59 2.56
CA ASN A 67 12.06 -17.06 1.65
C ASN A 67 10.67 -17.43 2.15
N ILE A 68 9.89 -16.42 2.55
CA ILE A 68 8.52 -16.62 3.03
C ILE A 68 7.57 -16.48 1.84
N LYS A 69 6.73 -17.50 1.61
CA LYS A 69 5.62 -17.42 0.65
C LYS A 69 4.30 -17.37 1.40
N PHE A 70 3.52 -16.35 1.07
CA PHE A 70 2.20 -16.09 1.66
C PHE A 70 1.10 -16.66 0.77
N GLU A 71 0.04 -17.15 1.40
CA GLU A 71 -1.17 -17.54 0.70
C GLU A 71 -2.10 -16.32 0.59
N THR A 72 -2.38 -15.86 -0.64
CA THR A 72 -3.14 -14.63 -0.92
C THR A 72 -4.51 -14.88 -1.55
N ALA A 73 -4.99 -16.12 -1.56
CA ALA A 73 -6.27 -16.51 -2.18
C ALA A 73 -7.47 -15.64 -1.75
N THR A 74 -7.50 -15.15 -0.49
CA THR A 74 -8.61 -14.33 0.03
C THR A 74 -8.39 -12.82 -0.11
N GLN A 75 -7.23 -12.37 -0.59
CA GLN A 75 -6.93 -10.95 -0.78
C GLN A 75 -7.97 -10.25 -1.69
N PRO A 76 -8.42 -10.82 -2.82
CA PRO A 76 -9.46 -10.19 -3.65
C PRO A 76 -10.79 -10.07 -2.91
N LEU A 77 -11.15 -11.07 -2.10
CA LEU A 77 -12.38 -11.04 -1.30
C LEU A 77 -12.31 -9.92 -0.25
N PHE A 78 -11.20 -9.79 0.46
CA PHE A 78 -11.02 -8.71 1.43
C PHE A 78 -10.97 -7.32 0.78
N MET A 79 -10.41 -7.20 -0.42
CA MET A 79 -10.47 -5.96 -1.20
C MET A 79 -11.93 -5.61 -1.54
N VAL A 80 -12.71 -6.56 -2.05
CA VAL A 80 -14.14 -6.32 -2.35
C VAL A 80 -14.90 -5.91 -1.09
N LEU A 81 -14.70 -6.60 0.04
CA LEU A 81 -15.32 -6.23 1.31
C LEU A 81 -14.94 -4.81 1.73
N PHE A 82 -13.65 -4.46 1.68
CA PHE A 82 -13.14 -3.14 2.04
C PHE A 82 -13.76 -2.02 1.19
N PHE A 83 -13.71 -2.15 -0.14
CA PHE A 83 -14.29 -1.13 -1.04
C PHE A 83 -15.80 -1.06 -0.94
N THR A 84 -16.46 -2.20 -0.69
CA THR A 84 -17.91 -2.22 -0.44
C THR A 84 -18.25 -1.48 0.85
N THR A 85 -17.51 -1.67 1.95
CA THR A 85 -17.71 -0.93 3.20
C THR A 85 -17.42 0.56 3.05
N ILE A 86 -16.36 0.95 2.34
CA ILE A 86 -16.09 2.37 2.03
C ILE A 86 -17.24 2.98 1.22
N GLY A 87 -17.71 2.26 0.18
CA GLY A 87 -18.83 2.69 -0.64
C GLY A 87 -20.12 2.86 0.16
N MET A 88 -20.44 1.91 1.05
CA MET A 88 -21.59 2.02 1.96
C MET A 88 -21.44 3.17 2.99
N GLY A 89 -20.20 3.49 3.38
CA GLY A 89 -19.90 4.64 4.25
C GLY A 89 -20.00 6.00 3.57
N ALA A 90 -20.16 6.06 2.24
CA ALA A 90 -20.27 7.30 1.50
C ALA A 90 -21.59 8.02 1.85
N SER A 91 -21.48 9.20 2.46
CA SER A 91 -22.63 9.99 2.88
C SER A 91 -23.06 10.97 1.78
N LEU A 92 -24.14 10.64 1.06
CA LEU A 92 -24.79 11.56 0.12
C LEU A 92 -25.16 12.91 0.77
N PRO A 93 -25.62 12.97 2.04
CA PRO A 93 -25.82 14.24 2.74
C PRO A 93 -24.54 15.08 2.88
N LEU A 94 -23.39 14.47 3.21
CA LEU A 94 -22.11 15.20 3.28
C LEU A 94 -21.68 15.71 1.91
N LEU A 95 -21.86 14.91 0.86
CA LEU A 95 -21.59 15.30 -0.52
C LEU A 95 -22.43 16.52 -0.93
N LYS A 96 -23.72 16.51 -0.63
CA LYS A 96 -24.64 17.64 -0.87
C LYS A 96 -24.26 18.88 -0.06
N LYS A 97 -23.83 18.73 1.20
CA LYS A 97 -23.33 19.84 2.03
C LYS A 97 -22.07 20.49 1.45
N GLY A 98 -21.16 19.68 0.90
CA GLY A 98 -19.98 20.18 0.21
C GLY A 98 -20.29 20.87 -1.12
N GLY A 99 -21.40 20.50 -1.77
CA GLY A 99 -21.99 21.23 -2.89
C GLY A 99 -21.00 21.50 -4.02
N VAL A 100 -20.91 22.77 -4.45
CA VAL A 100 -20.03 23.19 -5.54
C VAL A 100 -18.54 23.01 -5.21
N GLN A 101 -18.14 23.10 -3.94
CA GLN A 101 -16.74 22.95 -3.55
C GLN A 101 -16.23 21.54 -3.82
N VAL A 102 -17.07 20.52 -3.65
CA VAL A 102 -16.69 19.13 -3.96
C VAL A 102 -16.50 18.94 -5.46
N VAL A 103 -17.34 19.55 -6.30
CA VAL A 103 -17.20 19.49 -7.76
C VAL A 103 -15.93 20.21 -8.21
N ILE A 104 -15.66 21.40 -7.66
CA ILE A 104 -14.42 22.13 -7.96
C ILE A 104 -13.20 21.31 -7.53
N PHE A 105 -13.21 20.74 -6.32
CA PHE A 105 -12.15 19.87 -5.84
C PHE A 105 -11.94 18.66 -6.76
N LEU A 106 -13.02 18.01 -7.19
CA LEU A 106 -12.96 16.86 -8.09
C LEU A 106 -12.33 17.21 -9.44
N VAL A 107 -12.73 18.33 -10.05
CA VAL A 107 -12.17 18.79 -11.33
C VAL A 107 -10.70 19.14 -11.16
N MET A 108 -10.35 19.91 -10.12
CA MET A 108 -8.97 20.30 -9.84
C MET A 108 -8.08 19.08 -9.57
N SER A 109 -8.53 18.13 -8.75
CA SER A 109 -7.76 16.92 -8.43
C SER A 109 -7.58 16.02 -9.66
N THR A 110 -8.60 15.94 -10.52
CA THR A 110 -8.53 15.20 -11.79
C THR A 110 -7.51 15.82 -12.74
N VAL A 111 -7.53 17.15 -12.92
CA VAL A 111 -6.53 17.85 -13.73
C VAL A 111 -5.13 17.63 -13.15
N PHE A 112 -4.98 17.75 -11.84
CA PHE A 112 -3.69 17.54 -11.18
C PHE A 112 -3.19 16.09 -11.27
N CYS A 113 -4.10 15.11 -11.34
CA CYS A 113 -3.78 13.70 -11.60
C CYS A 113 -3.14 13.53 -12.99
N PHE A 114 -3.69 14.16 -14.04
CA PHE A 114 -3.06 14.15 -15.36
C PHE A 114 -1.67 14.79 -15.34
N VAL A 115 -1.52 15.94 -14.66
CA VAL A 115 -0.22 16.61 -14.52
C VAL A 115 0.79 15.69 -13.82
N GLN A 116 0.41 15.04 -12.71
CA GLN A 116 1.27 14.09 -12.00
C GLN A 116 1.71 12.92 -12.88
N ASN A 117 0.81 12.37 -13.70
CA ASN A 117 1.14 11.26 -14.58
C ASN A 117 2.09 11.68 -15.71
N PHE A 118 1.83 12.80 -16.38
CA PHE A 118 2.74 13.30 -17.42
C PHE A 118 4.12 13.66 -16.85
N LEU A 119 4.16 14.31 -15.68
CA LEU A 119 5.43 14.61 -15.00
C LEU A 119 6.16 13.33 -14.59
N GLY A 120 5.46 12.35 -13.99
CA GLY A 120 6.04 11.07 -13.59
C GLY A 120 6.59 10.28 -14.77
N MET A 121 5.83 10.21 -15.87
CA MET A 121 6.27 9.59 -17.14
C MET A 121 7.47 10.33 -17.73
N GLY A 122 7.49 11.66 -17.67
CA GLY A 122 8.61 12.49 -18.15
C GLY A 122 9.89 12.23 -17.35
N ILE A 123 9.81 12.28 -16.02
CA ILE A 123 10.94 12.01 -15.13
C ILE A 123 11.45 10.59 -15.32
N SER A 124 10.59 9.57 -15.29
CA SER A 124 10.99 8.18 -15.53
C SER A 124 11.69 7.97 -16.88
N SER A 125 11.22 8.63 -17.94
CA SER A 125 11.86 8.59 -19.25
C SER A 125 13.27 9.22 -19.23
N LEU A 126 13.47 10.32 -18.49
CA LEU A 126 14.79 10.94 -18.31
C LEU A 126 15.78 10.03 -17.55
N PHE A 127 15.28 9.25 -16.60
CA PHE A 127 16.08 8.24 -15.89
C PHE A 127 16.25 6.93 -16.67
N GLY A 128 15.69 6.81 -17.87
CA GLY A 128 15.76 5.59 -18.69
C GLY A 128 15.00 4.40 -18.12
N VAL A 129 14.07 4.63 -17.18
CA VAL A 129 13.24 3.58 -16.56
C VAL A 129 11.84 3.56 -17.17
N SER A 130 11.05 2.53 -16.85
CA SER A 130 9.71 2.39 -17.42
C SER A 130 8.79 3.54 -17.01
N GLN A 131 8.00 4.03 -17.97
CA GLN A 131 7.00 5.09 -17.72
C GLN A 131 5.95 4.66 -16.68
N LEU A 132 5.68 3.35 -16.59
CA LEU A 132 4.78 2.78 -15.59
C LEU A 132 5.26 3.07 -14.15
N LEU A 133 6.57 3.01 -13.88
CA LEU A 133 7.11 3.38 -12.57
C LEU A 133 6.84 4.85 -12.26
N GLY A 134 6.91 5.72 -13.27
CA GLY A 134 6.56 7.14 -13.16
C GLY A 134 5.10 7.37 -12.76
N ILE A 135 4.17 6.60 -13.34
CA ILE A 135 2.74 6.67 -13.01
C ILE A 135 2.49 6.14 -11.59
N VAL A 136 3.13 5.02 -11.22
CA VAL A 136 3.01 4.42 -9.88
C VAL A 136 3.52 5.39 -8.81
N ALA A 137 4.68 6.01 -9.02
CA ALA A 137 5.25 7.02 -8.11
C ALA A 137 4.52 8.38 -8.16
N GLY A 138 3.66 8.61 -9.17
CA GLY A 138 2.85 9.80 -9.36
C GLY A 138 1.45 9.63 -8.77
N SER A 139 0.44 9.71 -9.65
CA SER A 139 -0.95 9.81 -9.20
C SER A 139 -1.44 8.60 -8.40
N VAL A 140 -0.91 7.41 -8.68
CA VAL A 140 -1.36 6.17 -8.01
C VAL A 140 -1.16 6.33 -6.50
N THR A 141 0.06 6.62 -6.04
CA THR A 141 0.36 6.80 -4.60
C THR A 141 -0.35 7.99 -3.94
N LEU A 142 -0.71 9.03 -4.72
CA LEU A 142 -1.20 10.31 -4.19
C LEU A 142 -2.73 10.47 -4.20
N VAL A 143 -3.43 9.80 -5.11
CA VAL A 143 -4.89 9.90 -5.26
C VAL A 143 -5.63 8.84 -4.43
N GLY A 144 -4.96 7.73 -4.08
CA GLY A 144 -5.50 6.64 -3.27
C GLY A 144 -6.51 5.73 -4.00
N GLY A 145 -6.61 4.45 -3.62
CA GLY A 145 -7.62 3.51 -4.14
C GLY A 145 -7.21 2.03 -4.10
N PRO A 146 -7.95 1.10 -4.76
CA PRO A 146 -7.60 -0.33 -4.87
C PRO A 146 -6.23 -0.62 -5.49
N ALA A 147 -5.68 0.36 -6.21
CA ALA A 147 -4.41 0.28 -6.93
C ALA A 147 -3.22 0.89 -6.15
N THR A 148 -3.40 1.31 -4.89
CA THR A 148 -2.32 1.67 -3.95
C THR A 148 -2.05 0.58 -2.95
#